data_AF-A0A6I4ULJ9-F1
#
_entry.id   AF-A0A6I4ULJ9-F1
#
_cell.length_a   1.000
_cell.length_b   1.000
_cell.length_c   1.000
_cell.angle_alpha   90.00
_cell.angle_beta   90.00
_cell.angle_gamma   90.00
#
_symmetry.space_group_name_H-M   'P 1'
#
loop_
_entity.id
_entity.type
_entity.pdbx_description
1 polymer ?
#
loop_
_entity_poly.entity_id
_entity_poly.type
_entity_poly.pdbx_seq_one_letter_code
_entity_poly.pdbx_strand_id
1 'polypeptide(L)'
;MADEPIRSGIRRRTPMPGQAVRGSQTGRPIMAALDLLSRRWVLRILWELRGGPRGFREMQARCDQMSPNTLSTRLSELKEAGIVAHNPEGDWALTPLGHKLGPTLMALNDWSKAWERTLSEQTSESD
;
A
#
# COMPACT_ATOMS: atom_id res chain seq x y z
N MET A 1 43.21 9.80 -6.00
CA MET A 1 42.22 8.74 -6.27
C MET A 1 41.31 8.72 -5.05
N ALA A 2 40.25 9.53 -5.08
CA ALA A 2 39.35 9.69 -3.93
C ALA A 2 38.30 8.58 -3.97
N ASP A 3 38.17 7.92 -2.82
CA ASP A 3 37.22 6.86 -2.51
C ASP A 3 35.78 7.39 -2.65
N GLU A 4 35.00 6.80 -3.55
CA GLU A 4 33.61 7.16 -3.80
C GLU A 4 32.74 6.50 -2.72
N PRO A 5 31.90 7.24 -1.97
CA PRO A 5 31.15 6.64 -0.88
C PRO A 5 30.07 5.72 -1.47
N ILE A 6 30.10 4.47 -1.01
CA ILE A 6 29.09 3.43 -1.23
C ILE A 6 27.70 4.04 -1.07
N ARG A 7 26.87 3.95 -2.12
CA ARG A 7 25.47 4.41 -2.13
C ARG A 7 24.69 3.71 -1.01
N SER A 8 24.60 4.38 0.14
CA SER A 8 23.75 4.01 1.26
C SER A 8 22.34 3.72 0.73
N GLY A 9 21.92 2.47 0.83
CA GLY A 9 20.59 2.04 0.43
C GLY A 9 19.57 2.86 1.21
N ILE A 10 18.92 3.82 0.55
CA ILE A 10 17.92 4.69 1.16
C ILE A 10 16.82 3.78 1.72
N ARG A 11 16.78 3.59 3.04
CA ARG A 11 15.61 3.02 3.72
C ARG A 11 14.43 3.90 3.33
N ARG A 12 13.51 3.37 2.53
CA ARG A 12 12.34 4.12 2.08
C ARG A 12 11.43 4.36 3.29
N ARG A 13 11.49 5.58 3.83
CA ARG A 13 10.61 6.06 4.91
C ARG A 13 9.14 5.80 4.56
N THR A 14 8.29 5.58 5.56
CA THR A 14 6.84 5.51 5.40
C THR A 14 6.32 6.78 4.72
N PRO A 15 5.50 6.69 3.65
CA PRO A 15 4.94 7.86 3.00
C PRO A 15 3.92 8.51 3.92
N MET A 16 4.13 9.79 4.25
CA MET A 16 3.27 10.53 5.17
C MET A 16 2.77 11.81 4.51
N PRO A 17 1.51 12.22 4.78
CA PRO A 17 1.03 13.56 4.42
C PRO A 17 1.95 14.65 4.98
N GLY A 18 2.07 15.77 4.26
CA GLY A 18 2.94 16.90 4.62
C GLY A 18 4.42 16.70 4.28
N GLN A 19 4.81 15.55 3.71
CA GLN A 19 6.20 15.27 3.32
C GLN A 19 6.32 14.98 1.82
N ALA A 20 7.52 15.19 1.26
CA ALA A 20 7.82 14.73 -0.08
C ALA A 20 7.84 13.19 -0.13
N VAL A 21 7.25 12.64 -1.19
CA VAL A 21 7.06 11.20 -1.41
C VAL A 21 7.43 10.81 -2.84
N ARG A 22 7.43 9.53 -3.16
CA ARG A 22 7.70 9.09 -4.53
C ARG A 22 6.68 9.72 -5.48
N GLY A 23 7.18 10.40 -6.51
CA GLY A 23 6.33 11.03 -7.53
C GLY A 23 5.71 12.37 -7.10
N SER A 24 6.03 12.93 -5.92
CA SER A 24 5.57 14.27 -5.54
C SER A 24 6.42 14.96 -4.50
N GLN A 25 6.66 16.26 -4.68
CA GLN A 25 7.27 17.14 -3.67
C GLN A 25 6.24 17.99 -2.90
N THR A 26 4.95 17.85 -3.21
CA THR A 26 3.92 18.80 -2.76
C THR A 26 3.44 18.59 -1.32
N GLY A 27 3.73 17.45 -0.70
CA GLY A 27 3.18 17.09 0.61
C GLY A 27 1.68 16.78 0.63
N ARG A 28 1.01 16.76 -0.54
CA ARG A 28 -0.44 16.50 -0.61
C ARG A 28 -0.78 15.11 -0.06
N PRO A 29 -1.82 14.98 0.80
CA PRO A 29 -2.18 13.69 1.41
C PRO A 29 -2.43 12.57 0.40
N ILE A 30 -3.09 12.88 -0.72
CA ILE A 30 -3.38 11.89 -1.77
C ILE A 30 -2.09 11.31 -2.39
N MET A 31 -1.03 12.11 -2.51
CA MET A 31 0.24 11.62 -3.06
C MET A 31 0.92 10.66 -2.11
N ALA A 32 0.86 10.92 -0.79
CA ALA A 32 1.36 9.99 0.22
C ALA A 32 0.56 8.69 0.23
N ALA A 33 -0.76 8.77 0.13
CA ALA A 33 -1.62 7.59 0.03
C ALA A 33 -1.29 6.74 -1.21
N LEU A 34 -1.13 7.37 -2.38
CA LEU A 34 -0.78 6.66 -3.62
C LEU A 34 0.63 6.04 -3.56
N ASP A 35 1.63 6.71 -2.97
CA ASP A 35 2.95 6.10 -2.74
C ASP A 35 2.80 4.86 -1.85
N LEU A 36 2.15 4.98 -0.68
CA LEU A 36 1.97 3.87 0.27
C LEU A 36 1.24 2.69 -0.36
N LEU A 37 0.10 2.93 -1.01
CA LEU A 37 -0.72 1.87 -1.62
C LEU A 37 -0.03 1.22 -2.84
N SER A 38 0.83 1.97 -3.55
CA SER A 38 1.61 1.42 -4.67
C SER A 38 2.78 0.53 -4.23
N ARG A 39 3.10 0.49 -2.93
CA ARG A 39 4.18 -0.37 -2.43
C ARG A 39 3.79 -1.83 -2.59
N ARG A 40 4.72 -2.61 -3.15
CA ARG A 40 4.53 -4.05 -3.33
C ARG A 40 4.09 -4.70 -2.02
N TRP A 41 3.05 -5.52 -2.13
CA TRP A 41 2.36 -6.25 -1.05
C TRP A 41 1.39 -5.46 -0.17
N VAL A 42 1.38 -4.12 -0.18
CA VAL A 42 0.47 -3.35 0.69
C VAL A 42 -0.99 -3.68 0.40
N LEU A 43 -1.41 -3.63 -0.86
CA LEU A 43 -2.79 -3.97 -1.24
C LEU A 43 -3.16 -5.42 -0.90
N ARG A 44 -2.21 -6.37 -1.01
CA ARG A 44 -2.45 -7.77 -0.61
C ARG A 44 -2.66 -7.89 0.90
N ILE A 45 -1.86 -7.21 1.72
CA ILE A 45 -2.02 -7.18 3.18
C ILE A 45 -3.39 -6.61 3.55
N LEU A 46 -3.79 -5.49 2.94
CA LEU A 46 -5.10 -4.88 3.19
C LEU A 46 -6.24 -5.83 2.78
N TRP A 47 -6.09 -6.52 1.65
CA TRP A 47 -7.05 -7.52 1.19
C TRP A 47 -7.18 -8.68 2.16
N GLU A 48 -6.07 -9.19 2.70
CA GLU A 48 -6.10 -10.27 3.67
C GLU A 48 -6.77 -9.83 4.99
N LEU A 49 -6.45 -8.63 5.49
CA LEU A 49 -7.02 -8.11 6.74
C LEU A 49 -8.47 -7.63 6.62
N ARG A 50 -9.03 -7.52 5.42
CA ARG A 50 -10.44 -7.11 5.21
C ARG A 50 -11.43 -8.07 5.88
N GLY A 51 -11.06 -9.34 6.03
CA GLY A 51 -11.90 -10.41 6.57
C GLY A 51 -11.82 -10.54 8.10
N GLY A 52 -11.01 -9.72 8.77
CA GLY A 52 -10.82 -9.74 10.21
C GLY A 52 -9.34 -9.79 10.62
N PRO A 53 -9.07 -9.77 11.94
CA PRO A 53 -7.73 -9.83 12.48
C PRO A 53 -7.00 -11.13 12.10
N ARG A 54 -5.67 -11.05 11.92
CA ARG A 54 -4.83 -12.22 11.61
C ARG A 54 -3.46 -12.17 12.26
N GLY A 55 -3.01 -13.33 12.71
CA GLY A 55 -1.65 -13.51 13.22
C GLY A 55 -0.59 -13.38 12.12
N PHE A 56 0.64 -13.09 12.52
CA PHE A 56 1.75 -12.87 11.59
C PHE A 56 2.06 -14.07 10.69
N ARG A 57 2.00 -15.30 11.24
CA ARG A 57 2.24 -16.53 10.47
C ARG A 57 1.15 -16.80 9.43
N GLU A 58 -0.11 -16.55 9.80
CA GLU A 58 -1.23 -16.66 8.87
C GLU A 58 -1.09 -15.64 7.72
N MET A 59 -0.71 -14.41 8.06
CA MET A 59 -0.45 -13.38 7.05
C MET A 59 0.66 -13.77 6.08
N GLN A 60 1.77 -14.38 6.55
CA GLN A 60 2.82 -14.89 5.66
C GLN A 60 2.29 -15.96 4.70
N ALA A 61 1.56 -16.94 5.25
CA ALA A 61 1.02 -18.05 4.47
C ALA A 61 0.06 -17.55 3.37
N ARG A 62 -0.79 -16.59 3.72
CA ARG A 62 -1.78 -16.02 2.80
C ARG A 62 -1.23 -14.99 1.84
N CYS A 63 -0.06 -14.40 2.10
CA CYS A 63 0.61 -13.49 1.18
C CYS A 63 1.67 -14.20 0.34
N ASP A 64 1.33 -15.37 -0.21
CA ASP A 64 2.18 -16.16 -1.12
C ASP A 64 3.60 -16.40 -0.58
N GLN A 65 3.70 -16.75 0.71
CA GLN A 65 4.99 -16.99 1.40
C GLN A 65 5.92 -15.77 1.38
N MET A 66 5.36 -14.56 1.49
CA MET A 66 6.14 -13.32 1.61
C MET A 66 7.19 -13.44 2.72
N SER A 67 8.43 -13.06 2.42
CA SER A 67 9.50 -13.09 3.43
C SER A 67 9.10 -12.35 4.71
N PRO A 68 9.44 -12.87 5.91
CA PRO A 68 9.12 -12.25 7.19
C PRO A 68 9.56 -10.78 7.27
N ASN A 69 10.75 -10.47 6.75
CA ASN A 69 11.29 -9.11 6.74
C ASN A 69 10.43 -8.15 5.89
N THR A 70 9.95 -8.60 4.73
CA THR A 70 9.09 -7.76 3.89
C THR A 70 7.74 -7.56 4.56
N LEU A 71 7.12 -8.63 5.10
CA LEU A 71 5.84 -8.52 5.79
C LEU A 71 5.94 -7.58 7.01
N SER A 72 6.96 -7.76 7.84
CA SER A 72 7.22 -6.91 9.01
C SER A 72 7.40 -5.44 8.64
N THR A 73 8.17 -5.17 7.57
CA THR A 73 8.38 -3.81 7.06
C THR A 73 7.05 -3.19 6.63
N ARG A 74 6.23 -3.92 5.87
CA ARG A 74 4.94 -3.40 5.35
C ARG A 74 3.92 -3.18 6.46
N LEU A 75 3.83 -4.10 7.42
CA LEU A 75 2.95 -3.95 8.58
C LEU A 75 3.39 -2.76 9.46
N SER A 76 4.70 -2.56 9.65
CA SER A 76 5.23 -1.39 10.36
C SER A 76 4.87 -0.09 9.66
N GLU A 77 5.04 0.01 8.34
CA GLU A 77 4.67 1.20 7.56
C GLU A 77 3.16 1.48 7.64
N LEU A 78 2.32 0.44 7.52
CA LEU A 78 0.87 0.58 7.64
C LEU A 78 0.44 0.96 9.06
N LYS A 79 1.17 0.50 10.09
CA LYS A 79 0.93 0.85 11.49
C LYS A 79 1.31 2.30 11.76
N GLU A 80 2.47 2.75 11.27
CA GLU A 80 2.90 4.14 11.33
C GLU A 80 1.93 5.08 10.62
N ALA A 81 1.35 4.64 9.50
CA ALA A 81 0.31 5.37 8.77
C ALA A 81 -1.09 5.29 9.43
N GLY A 82 -1.25 4.58 10.56
CA GLY A 82 -2.52 4.44 11.27
C GLY A 82 -3.57 3.58 10.56
N ILE A 83 -3.17 2.76 9.58
CA ILE A 83 -4.05 1.92 8.76
C ILE A 83 -4.27 0.55 9.40
N VAL A 84 -3.26 0.00 10.06
CA VAL A 84 -3.34 -1.27 10.81
C VAL A 84 -2.90 -1.07 12.25
N ALA A 85 -3.35 -1.95 13.14
CA ALA A 85 -2.92 -2.03 14.53
C ALA A 85 -2.93 -3.48 15.01
N HIS A 86 -2.44 -3.73 16.23
CA HIS A 86 -2.72 -4.99 16.92
C HIS A 86 -4.08 -4.90 17.61
N ASN A 87 -4.88 -5.96 17.54
CA ASN A 87 -6.03 -6.16 18.41
C ASN A 87 -5.57 -6.62 19.82
N PRO A 88 -6.48 -6.77 20.80
CA PRO A 88 -6.14 -7.25 22.15
C PRO A 88 -5.44 -8.62 22.18
N GLU A 89 -5.72 -9.48 21.19
CA GLU A 89 -5.13 -10.81 21.04
C GLU A 89 -3.71 -10.79 20.44
N GLY A 90 -3.24 -9.62 19.99
CA GLY A 90 -1.92 -9.44 19.37
C GLY A 90 -1.89 -9.68 17.86
N ASP A 91 -3.02 -10.00 17.25
CA ASP A 91 -3.20 -10.14 15.81
C ASP A 91 -3.26 -8.79 15.10
N TRP A 92 -2.86 -8.76 13.84
CA TRP A 92 -2.94 -7.58 13.00
C TRP A 92 -4.38 -7.37 12.52
N ALA A 93 -4.89 -6.16 12.64
CA ALA A 93 -6.23 -5.78 12.20
C ALA A 93 -6.21 -4.43 11.48
N LEU A 94 -7.19 -4.19 10.61
CA LEU A 94 -7.44 -2.86 10.07
C LEU A 94 -7.96 -1.94 11.19
N THR A 95 -7.51 -0.70 11.20
CA THR A 95 -8.09 0.35 12.05
C THR A 95 -9.43 0.84 11.46
N PRO A 96 -10.21 1.65 12.17
CA PRO A 96 -11.37 2.32 11.57
C PRO A 96 -11.02 3.14 10.32
N LEU A 97 -9.82 3.71 10.25
CA LEU A 97 -9.32 4.37 9.04
C LEU A 97 -9.00 3.36 7.94
N GLY A 98 -8.32 2.25 8.27
CA GLY A 98 -7.99 1.20 7.31
C GLY A 98 -9.21 0.56 6.67
N HIS A 99 -10.29 0.36 7.42
CA HIS A 99 -11.56 -0.15 6.88
C HIS A 99 -12.19 0.78 5.83
N LYS A 100 -11.97 2.10 5.92
CA LYS A 100 -12.47 3.06 4.90
C LYS A 100 -11.76 2.93 3.55
N LEU A 101 -10.60 2.27 3.49
CA LEU A 101 -9.93 2.01 2.22
C LEU A 101 -10.70 1.02 1.35
N GLY A 102 -11.45 0.08 1.94
CA GLY A 102 -12.26 -0.89 1.19
C GLY A 102 -13.20 -0.26 0.16
N PRO A 103 -14.18 0.56 0.58
CA PRO A 103 -15.09 1.24 -0.35
C PRO A 103 -14.36 2.24 -1.27
N THR A 104 -13.28 2.88 -0.80
CA THR A 104 -12.49 3.80 -1.62
C THR A 104 -11.80 3.07 -2.79
N LEU A 105 -11.21 1.91 -2.53
CA LEU A 105 -10.58 1.08 -3.56
C LEU A 105 -11.60 0.48 -4.52
N MET A 106 -12.82 0.17 -4.04
CA MET A 106 -13.91 -0.25 -4.92
C MET A 106 -14.32 0.86 -5.89
N ALA A 107 -14.51 2.09 -5.40
CA ALA A 107 -14.81 3.24 -6.25
C ALA A 107 -13.70 3.50 -7.29
N LEU A 108 -12.42 3.35 -6.89
CA LEU A 108 -11.29 3.47 -7.81
C LEU A 108 -11.29 2.36 -8.88
N ASN A 109 -11.67 1.14 -8.50
CA ASN A 109 -11.79 0.02 -9.43
C ASN A 109 -12.96 0.20 -10.42
N ASP A 110 -14.06 0.80 -9.98
CA ASP A 110 -15.18 1.11 -10.87
C ASP A 110 -14.80 2.21 -11.87
N TRP A 111 -14.08 3.24 -11.41
CA TRP A 111 -13.48 4.23 -12.30
C TRP A 111 -12.50 3.58 -13.30
N SER A 112 -11.64 2.64 -12.86
CA SER A 112 -10.66 2.03 -13.76
C SER A 112 -11.30 1.21 -14.87
N LYS A 113 -12.43 0.54 -14.60
CA LYS A 113 -13.23 -0.15 -15.63
C LYS A 113 -13.85 0.81 -16.62
N ALA A 114 -14.32 1.98 -16.16
CA ALA A 114 -14.83 3.01 -17.06
C ALA A 114 -13.70 3.55 -17.95
N TRP A 115 -12.52 3.79 -17.38
CA TRP A 115 -11.34 4.21 -18.12
C TRP A 115 -10.90 3.20 -19.18
N GLU A 116 -10.88 1.90 -18.84
CA GLU A 116 -10.61 0.80 -19.79
C GLU A 116 -11.59 0.81 -20.96
N ARG A 117 -12.89 0.99 -20.70
CA ARG A 117 -13.93 1.05 -21.73
C ARG A 117 -13.70 2.22 -22.69
N THR A 118 -13.41 3.41 -22.16
CA THR A 118 -13.15 4.60 -22.97
C THR A 118 -11.97 4.41 -23.93
N LEU A 119 -10.89 3.76 -23.48
CA LEU A 119 -9.73 3.50 -24.35
C LEU A 119 -10.02 2.41 -25.41
N SER A 120 -10.89 1.46 -25.08
CA SER A 120 -11.31 0.39 -26.01
C SER A 120 -12.17 0.95 -27.15
N GLU A 121 -13.10 1.87 -26.84
CA GLU A 121 -13.98 2.52 -27.83
C GLU A 121 -13.21 3.40 -28.82
N GLN A 122 -12.17 4.11 -28.35
CA GLN A 122 -11.27 4.92 -29.19
C GLN A 122 -10.45 4.09 -30.19
N THR A 123 -10.14 2.86 -29.83
CA THR A 123 -9.38 1.95 -30.70
C THR A 123 -10.26 1.41 -31.83
N SER A 124 -11.57 1.23 -31.60
CA SER A 124 -12.53 0.76 -32.62
C SER A 124 -13.06 1.82 -33.59
N GLU A 125 -12.90 3.12 -33.29
CA GLU A 125 -13.29 4.22 -34.19
C GLU A 125 -12.13 4.69 -35.10
N SER A 126 -10.92 4.14 -34.91
CA SER A 126 -9.73 4.48 -35.70
C SER A 126 -9.34 3.42 -36.73
N ASP A 127 -10.12 2.34 -36.86
CA ASP A 127 -10.06 1.31 -37.91
C ASP A 127 -11.21 1.51 -38.92
#